data_AF-A0A258EV52-F1
#
_entry.id   AF-A0A258EV52-F1
#
_cell.length_a   1.000
_cell.length_b   1.000
_cell.length_c   1.000
_cell.angle_alpha   90.00
_cell.angle_beta   90.00
_cell.angle_gamma   90.00
#
_symmetry.space_group_name_H-M   'P 1'
#
loop_
_entity.id
_entity.type
_entity.pdbx_description
1 polymer ?
#
loop_
_entity_poly.entity_id
_entity_poly.type
_entity_poly.pdbx_seq_one_letter_code
_entity_poly.pdbx_strand_id
1 'polypeptide(L)'
;MQREILVLREALAVQRVEWAYLNRPDRLRALAAANFDRLQLLPMEPHQFGTPGEVAYPGPALPTISQPVEIQGTETAAEGL
;
A
#
# COMPACT_ATOMS: atom_id res chain seq x y z
N MET A 1 -35.03 16.59 -13.00
CA MET A 1 -34.85 15.49 -12.02
C MET A 1 -34.63 14.11 -12.66
N GLN A 2 -35.64 13.31 -13.03
CA GLN A 2 -35.40 11.93 -13.55
C GLN A 2 -34.59 11.89 -14.86
N ARG A 3 -34.75 12.90 -15.72
CA ARG A 3 -34.03 13.03 -17.00
C ARG A 3 -32.53 13.33 -16.81
N GLU A 4 -32.19 14.15 -15.81
CA GLU A 4 -30.79 14.46 -15.46
C GLU A 4 -30.06 13.24 -14.91
N ILE A 5 -30.74 12.40 -14.10
CA ILE A 5 -30.16 11.16 -13.58
C ILE A 5 -29.79 10.19 -14.72
N LEU A 6 -30.62 10.12 -15.77
CA LEU A 6 -30.33 9.28 -16.93
C LEU A 6 -29.10 9.78 -17.70
N VAL A 7 -29.02 11.08 -17.97
CA VAL A 7 -27.87 11.70 -18.65
C VAL A 7 -26.57 11.49 -17.86
N LEU A 8 -26.60 11.67 -16.54
CA LEU A 8 -25.43 11.46 -15.69
C LEU A 8 -24.97 10.00 -15.68
N ARG A 9 -25.90 9.04 -15.70
CA ARG A 9 -25.56 7.61 -15.77
C ARG A 9 -24.92 7.22 -17.09
N GLU A 10 -25.38 7.80 -18.19
CA GLU A 10 -24.78 7.60 -19.51
C GLU A 10 -23.35 8.15 -19.56
N ALA A 11 -23.12 9.37 -19.06
CA ALA A 11 -21.78 9.93 -18.94
C ALA A 11 -20.85 9.06 -18.07
N LEU A 12 -21.35 8.53 -16.95
CA LEU A 12 -20.60 7.60 -16.10
C LEU A 12 -20.26 6.29 -16.81
N ALA A 13 -21.16 5.77 -17.64
CA ALA A 13 -20.91 4.55 -18.41
C ALA A 13 -19.76 4.76 -19.42
N VAL A 14 -19.78 5.89 -20.14
CA VAL A 14 -18.70 6.26 -21.07
C VAL A 14 -17.37 6.41 -20.34
N GLN A 15 -17.33 7.16 -19.24
CA GLN A 15 -16.12 7.36 -18.45
C GLN A 15 -15.55 6.04 -17.91
N ARG A 16 -16.40 5.09 -17.49
CA ARG A 16 -15.96 3.75 -17.07
C ARG A 16 -15.34 2.96 -18.22
N VAL A 17 -15.89 3.07 -19.43
CA VAL A 17 -15.33 2.43 -20.63
C VAL A 17 -13.97 3.03 -20.97
N GLU A 18 -13.84 4.35 -20.95
CA GLU A 18 -12.58 5.04 -21.18
C GLU A 18 -11.52 4.65 -20.15
N TRP A 19 -11.90 4.61 -18.87
CA TRP A 19 -11.01 4.16 -17.81
C TRP A 19 -10.61 2.70 -17.99
N ALA A 20 -11.55 1.80 -18.31
CA ALA A 20 -11.25 0.41 -18.57
C ALA A 20 -10.30 0.26 -19.77
N TYR A 21 -10.48 1.05 -20.84
CA TYR A 21 -9.60 1.05 -22.01
C TYR A 21 -8.19 1.56 -21.69
N LEU A 22 -8.06 2.59 -20.86
CA LEU A 22 -6.77 3.11 -20.39
C LEU A 22 -6.07 2.12 -19.46
N ASN A 23 -6.82 1.38 -18.63
CA ASN A 23 -6.29 0.45 -17.63
C ASN A 23 -6.23 -1.01 -18.09
N ARG A 24 -6.38 -1.30 -19.39
CA ARG A 24 -6.18 -2.67 -19.90
C ARG A 24 -4.78 -3.15 -19.53
N PRO A 25 -4.63 -4.33 -18.88
CA PRO A 25 -3.36 -4.79 -18.33
C PRO A 25 -2.27 -4.90 -19.41
N ASP A 26 -2.61 -5.41 -20.60
CA ASP A 26 -1.68 -5.50 -21.73
C ASP A 26 -1.14 -4.14 -22.16
N ARG A 27 -2.00 -3.12 -22.21
CA ARG A 27 -1.63 -1.75 -22.60
C ARG A 27 -0.78 -1.08 -21.52
N LEU A 28 -1.17 -1.21 -20.25
CA LEU A 28 -0.38 -0.69 -19.13
C LEU A 28 1.02 -1.30 -19.11
N ARG A 29 1.14 -2.62 -19.37
CA ARG A 29 2.44 -3.30 -19.49
C ARG A 29 3.27 -2.74 -20.64
N ALA A 30 2.66 -2.52 -21.80
CA ALA A 30 3.34 -1.92 -22.95
C ALA A 30 3.80 -0.47 -22.67
N LEU A 31 2.97 0.34 -22.01
CA LEU A 31 3.31 1.71 -21.62
C LEU A 31 4.42 1.76 -20.56
N ALA A 32 4.38 0.86 -19.57
CA ALA A 32 5.42 0.75 -18.55
C ALA A 32 6.77 0.36 -19.17
N ALA A 33 6.77 -0.60 -20.10
CA ALA A 33 7.98 -0.98 -20.85
C ALA A 33 8.51 0.17 -21.72
N ALA A 34 7.63 0.89 -22.42
CA ALA A 34 8.03 2.03 -23.26
C ALA A 34 8.56 3.23 -22.45
N ASN A 35 8.19 3.36 -21.17
CA ASN A 35 8.60 4.45 -20.28
C ASN A 35 9.55 3.98 -19.17
N PHE A 36 10.28 2.89 -19.41
CA PHE A 36 11.10 2.24 -18.39
C PHE A 36 12.17 3.18 -17.80
N ASP A 37 12.81 4.00 -18.63
CA ASP A 37 13.86 4.94 -18.17
C ASP A 37 13.38 5.86 -17.04
N ARG A 38 12.09 6.23 -17.06
CA ARG A 38 11.50 7.11 -16.04
C ARG A 38 10.80 6.34 -14.92
N LEU A 39 10.10 5.26 -15.26
CA LEU A 39 9.23 4.55 -14.32
C LEU A 39 9.96 3.44 -13.56
N GLN A 40 10.97 2.82 -14.17
CA GLN A 40 11.74 1.71 -13.61
C GLN A 40 10.87 0.58 -13.03
N LEU A 41 9.69 0.38 -13.63
CA LEU A 41 8.73 -0.63 -13.21
C LEU A 41 9.05 -1.96 -13.89
N LEU A 42 9.11 -3.02 -13.10
CA LEU A 42 9.20 -4.39 -13.57
C LEU A 42 7.85 -5.09 -13.36
N PRO A 43 7.47 -6.02 -14.26
CA PRO A 43 6.29 -6.86 -14.04
C PRO A 43 6.46 -7.63 -12.74
N MET A 44 5.40 -7.63 -11.93
CA MET A 44 5.36 -8.38 -10.68
C MET A 44 4.89 -9.80 -10.98
N GLU A 45 5.70 -10.79 -10.63
CA GLU A 45 5.38 -12.20 -10.83
C GLU A 45 4.63 -12.76 -9.62
N PRO A 46 3.69 -13.72 -9.80
CA PRO A 46 2.89 -14.27 -8.70
C PRO A 46 3.71 -14.83 -7.53
N HIS A 47 4.91 -15.36 -7.81
CA HIS A 47 5.80 -15.92 -6.79
C HIS A 47 6.50 -14.86 -5.93
N GLN A 48 6.39 -13.57 -6.26
CA GLN A 48 6.90 -12.46 -5.46
C GLN A 48 5.92 -12.04 -4.36
N PHE A 49 4.66 -12.50 -4.44
CA PHE A 49 3.73 -12.36 -3.33
C PHE A 49 4.09 -13.35 -2.22
N GLY A 50 3.97 -12.90 -0.98
CA GLY A 50 4.10 -13.78 0.18
C GLY A 50 3.02 -14.86 0.20
N THR A 51 3.32 -15.96 0.87
CA THR A 51 2.33 -17.03 1.07
C THR A 51 1.26 -16.58 2.08
N PRO A 52 0.02 -17.10 2.02
CA PRO A 52 -1.01 -16.74 2.99
C PRO A 52 -0.59 -16.94 4.45
N GLY A 53 0.33 -17.87 4.73
CA GLY A 53 0.86 -18.13 6.08
C GLY A 53 1.87 -17.08 6.57
N GLU A 54 2.38 -16.21 5.69
CA GLU A 54 3.27 -15.10 6.04
C GLU A 54 2.49 -13.83 6.44
N VAL A 55 1.16 -13.85 6.30
CA VAL A 55 0.30 -12.76 6.74
C VAL A 55 0.22 -12.79 8.27
N ALA A 56 0.87 -11.82 8.91
CA ALA A 56 0.78 -11.67 10.35
C ALA A 56 -0.67 -11.42 10.79
N TYR A 57 -1.17 -12.25 11.69
CA TYR A 57 -2.44 -11.97 12.35
C TYR A 57 -2.27 -10.73 13.26
N PRO A 58 -3.31 -9.88 13.37
CA PRO A 58 -3.28 -8.78 14.32
C PRO A 58 -2.96 -9.32 15.72
N GLY A 59 -1.86 -8.84 16.28
CA GLY A 59 -1.47 -9.20 17.65
C GLY A 59 -2.51 -8.73 18.67
N PRO A 60 -2.50 -9.29 19.89
CA PRO A 60 -3.33 -8.77 20.96
C PRO A 60 -3.08 -7.27 21.14
N ALA A 61 -4.15 -6.50 21.41
CA ALA A 61 -4.02 -5.09 21.73
C ALA A 61 -3.01 -4.93 22.87
N LEU A 62 -1.98 -4.12 22.65
CA LEU A 62 -1.00 -3.84 23.69
C LEU A 62 -1.74 -3.23 24.89
N PRO A 63 -1.49 -3.71 26.11
CA PRO A 63 -2.10 -3.13 27.29
C PRO A 63 -1.65 -1.67 27.41
N THR A 64 -2.54 -0.80 27.89
CA THR A 64 -2.16 0.55 28.29
C THR A 64 -1.04 0.45 29.33
N ILE A 65 0.09 1.12 29.09
CA ILE A 65 1.19 1.21 30.04
C ILE A 65 0.69 2.04 31.23
N SER A 66 0.19 1.35 32.25
CA SER A 66 -0.48 2.00 33.38
C SER A 66 0.49 2.37 34.50
N GLN A 67 1.68 1.76 34.54
CA GLN A 67 2.67 1.92 35.61
C GLN A 67 4.09 1.92 35.02
N PRO A 68 4.58 3.09 34.53
CA PRO A 68 5.96 3.19 34.09
C PRO A 68 6.92 3.01 35.28
N VAL A 69 7.91 2.13 35.14
CA VAL A 69 9.01 2.01 36.10
C VAL A 69 10.15 2.90 35.62
N GLU A 70 10.47 3.91 36.42
CA GLU A 70 11.61 4.78 36.19
C GLU A 70 12.89 4.07 36.66
N ILE A 71 13.83 3.86 35.73
CA ILE A 71 15.16 3.31 36.02
C ILE A 71 16.20 4.39 35.75
N GLN A 72 16.97 4.72 36.79
CA GLN A 72 18.19 5.50 36.64
C GLN A 72 19.37 4.53 36.64
N GLY A 73 20.19 4.60 35.59
CA GLY A 73 21.46 3.89 35.55
C GLY A 73 22.43 4.52 36.54
N THR A 74 22.95 3.71 37.47
CA THR A 74 24.12 4.10 38.24
C THR A 74 25.34 3.85 37.37
N GLU A 75 25.91 4.90 36.81
CA GLU A 75 27.26 4.85 36.28
C GLU A 75 28.19 4.66 37.48
N THR A 76 28.71 3.45 37.66
CA THR A 76 29.82 3.22 38.57
C THR A 76 31.01 3.98 38.01
N ALA A 77 31.20 5.20 38.52
CA ALA A 77 32.42 5.95 38.33
C ALA A 77 33.59 5.07 38.77
N ALA A 78 34.33 4.55 37.79
CA ALA A 78 35.60 3.91 38.02
C ALA A 78 36.59 5.00 38.46
N GLU A 79 36.64 5.27 39.75
CA GLU A 79 37.76 5.95 40.37
C GLU A 79 38.93 4.96 40.51
N GLY A 80 40.05 5.29 39.86
CA GLY A 80 41.39 4.98 40.35
C GLY A 80 42.19 3.94 39.58
N LEU A 81 43.01 4.41 38.63
CA LEU A 81 44.48 4.43 38.74
C LEU A 81 45.10 5.29 37.63
#